data_AF-A0A7X4F5P9-F1
#
_entry.id   AF-A0A7X4F5P9-F1
#
_cell.length_a   1.000
_cell.length_b   1.000
_cell.length_c   1.000
_cell.angle_alpha   90.00
_cell.angle_beta   90.00
_cell.angle_gamma   90.00
#
_symmetry.space_group_name_H-M   'P 1'
#
loop_
_entity.id
_entity.type
_entity.pdbx_description
1 polymer ?
#
loop_
_entity_poly.entity_id
_entity_poly.type
_entity_poly.pdbx_seq_one_letter_code
_entity_poly.pdbx_strand_id
1 'polypeptide(L)'
;MRSLEEKECNRKCLLTSWLLEQRRNGIECPIITSEVIEDMKQRSHMSVPDRADEILKYLKLETQEPGRSITCSHSIYVEQLVYDNNSFDEISLTKKHKAYYNLLAYSESSTYNELKYLLKYLKKKDYIELEYNEEPFNKKISCLLTVEGYDRLKKIQQETKIESSTDMDKMQDTTDENRVDNENIRIFISYSWDNENHKQWVKSLAERLRNDGIEAILDQWELAPGDQVPHFMEKNIRESDHVLIICTSSYCEKSNNRRDGVGYEDNVMTAEVCQKENHRKFIPVLAKGSRAEAIPSWLNGKYYLDLSTNEIYERGYLELKRTLLGERPTAPPVRRRSANG
;
A
#
# COMPACT_ATOMS: atom_id res chain seq x y z
N MET A 1 18.53 19.40 29.84
CA MET A 1 17.12 19.29 29.39
C MET A 1 16.99 19.55 27.90
N ARG A 2 17.35 20.74 27.37
CA ARG A 2 17.29 21.01 25.91
C ARG A 2 17.91 19.94 25.01
N SER A 3 19.08 19.39 25.36
CA SER A 3 19.76 18.37 24.54
C SER A 3 19.13 16.98 24.56
N LEU A 4 18.30 16.66 25.56
CA LEU A 4 17.57 15.39 25.62
C LEU A 4 16.23 15.51 24.88
N GLU A 5 15.55 16.64 25.05
CA GLU A 5 14.32 16.97 24.31
C GLU A 5 14.59 17.09 22.80
N GLU A 6 15.69 17.72 22.41
CA GLU A 6 16.10 17.83 21.00
C GLU A 6 16.44 16.46 20.39
N LYS A 7 17.09 15.58 21.16
CA LYS A 7 17.34 14.18 20.75
C LYS A 7 16.05 13.38 20.62
N GLU A 8 15.08 13.58 21.50
CA GLU A 8 13.80 12.88 21.43
C GLU A 8 12.94 13.38 20.26
N CYS A 9 12.94 14.69 20.01
CA CYS A 9 12.26 15.31 18.88
C CYS A 9 12.82 14.81 17.54
N ASN A 10 14.15 14.77 17.41
CA ASN A 10 14.81 14.24 16.21
C ASN A 10 14.47 12.76 15.95
N ARG A 11 14.34 11.95 17.02
CA ARG A 11 13.94 10.54 16.90
C ARG A 11 12.50 10.38 16.42
N LYS A 12 11.57 11.19 16.93
CA LYS A 12 10.17 11.19 16.45
C LYS A 12 10.11 11.57 14.97
N CYS A 13 10.94 12.50 14.51
CA CYS A 13 11.00 12.92 13.11
C CYS A 13 11.57 11.84 12.18
N LEU A 14 12.69 11.20 12.55
CA LEU A 14 13.25 10.09 11.78
C LEU A 14 12.26 8.93 11.66
N LEU A 15 11.59 8.61 12.77
CA LEU A 15 10.55 7.59 12.79
C LEU A 15 9.35 7.98 11.91
N THR A 16 8.89 9.23 11.95
CA THR A 16 7.79 9.69 11.10
C THR A 16 8.17 9.67 9.61
N SER A 17 9.41 10.03 9.29
CA SER A 17 9.95 10.01 7.93
C SER A 17 10.07 8.57 7.41
N TRP A 18 10.57 7.67 8.26
CA TRP A 18 10.57 6.23 8.00
C TRP A 18 9.16 5.70 7.77
N LEU A 19 8.18 6.06 8.62
CA LEU A 19 6.78 5.64 8.42
C LEU A 19 6.21 6.11 7.08
N LEU A 20 6.54 7.33 6.65
CA LEU A 20 6.14 7.82 5.32
C LEU A 20 6.83 7.08 4.19
N GLU A 21 8.12 6.80 4.33
CA GLU A 21 8.90 6.00 3.39
C GLU A 21 8.30 4.60 3.23
N GLN A 22 8.01 3.92 4.34
CA GLN A 22 7.33 2.63 4.35
C GLN A 22 5.97 2.72 3.64
N ARG A 23 5.17 3.76 3.93
CA ARG A 23 3.88 4.00 3.25
C ARG A 23 4.02 4.24 1.74
N ARG A 24 5.07 4.92 1.30
CA ARG A 24 5.37 5.14 -0.13
C ARG A 24 5.83 3.85 -0.81
N ASN A 25 6.57 3.02 -0.10
CA ASN A 25 6.90 1.66 -0.50
C ASN A 25 5.71 0.70 -0.40
N GLY A 26 4.55 1.20 0.02
CA GLY A 26 3.29 0.48 -0.01
C GLY A 26 2.90 -0.22 1.28
N ILE A 27 3.60 0.06 2.38
CA ILE A 27 3.31 -0.48 3.70
C ILE A 27 2.39 0.50 4.44
N GLU A 28 1.09 0.23 4.43
CA GLU A 28 0.08 1.16 4.95
C GLU A 28 0.17 1.37 6.47
N CYS A 29 0.53 0.30 7.20
CA CYS A 29 0.63 0.28 8.66
C CYS A 29 2.01 -0.27 9.11
N PRO A 30 3.08 0.52 8.98
CA PRO A 30 4.41 0.05 9.36
C PRO A 30 4.48 -0.14 10.88
N ILE A 31 4.87 -1.35 11.32
CA ILE A 31 4.98 -1.69 12.74
C ILE A 31 6.27 -1.12 13.31
N ILE A 32 6.14 -0.38 14.42
CA ILE A 32 7.29 0.19 15.13
C ILE A 32 7.70 -0.79 16.22
N THR A 33 8.68 -1.64 15.94
CA THR A 33 9.27 -2.56 16.94
C THR A 33 10.39 -1.88 17.72
N SER A 34 10.80 -2.47 18.85
CA SER A 34 11.97 -1.99 19.61
C SER A 34 13.25 -1.99 18.77
N GLU A 35 13.36 -2.90 17.81
CA GLU A 35 14.47 -2.99 16.85
C GLU A 35 14.43 -1.82 15.86
N VAL A 36 13.26 -1.51 15.27
CA VAL A 36 13.09 -0.31 14.42
C VAL A 36 13.45 0.96 15.19
N ILE A 37 13.06 1.06 16.47
CA ILE A 37 13.43 2.20 17.30
C ILE A 37 14.95 2.28 17.52
N GLU A 38 15.64 1.15 17.59
CA GLU A 38 17.10 1.08 17.70
C GLU A 38 17.78 1.46 16.38
N ASP A 39 17.29 0.95 15.25
CA ASP A 39 17.76 1.29 13.91
C ASP A 39 17.60 2.80 13.64
N MET A 40 16.47 3.38 14.04
CA MET A 40 16.24 4.82 13.92
C MET A 40 17.18 5.65 14.80
N LYS A 41 17.79 5.10 15.85
CA LYS A 41 18.85 5.80 16.60
C LYS A 41 20.17 5.84 15.84
N GLN A 42 20.40 4.89 14.94
CA GLN A 42 21.63 4.74 14.18
C GLN A 42 21.55 5.32 12.77
N ARG A 43 20.33 5.58 12.26
CA ARG A 43 20.09 6.19 10.95
C ARG A 43 20.75 7.56 10.82
N SER A 44 21.55 7.75 9.77
CA SER A 44 22.10 9.06 9.41
C SER A 44 21.01 9.95 8.82
N HIS A 45 20.97 11.22 9.23
CA HIS A 45 20.09 12.21 8.62
C HIS A 45 20.40 12.40 7.14
N MET A 46 19.35 12.58 6.34
CA MET A 46 19.50 12.95 4.93
C MET A 46 20.27 14.27 4.78
N SER A 47 21.02 14.41 3.68
CA SER A 47 21.71 15.66 3.39
C SER A 47 20.70 16.78 3.09
N VAL A 48 21.10 18.05 3.24
CA VAL A 48 20.21 19.20 2.94
C VAL A 48 19.65 19.14 1.50
N PRO A 49 20.43 18.80 0.46
CA PRO A 49 19.91 18.55 -0.89
C PRO A 49 18.85 17.43 -0.95
N ASP A 50 19.09 16.28 -0.33
CA ASP A 50 18.18 15.13 -0.40
C ASP A 50 16.83 15.45 0.29
N ARG A 51 16.91 16.11 1.45
CA ARG A 51 15.73 16.60 2.17
C ARG A 51 14.93 17.61 1.35
N ALA A 52 15.61 18.44 0.58
CA ALA A 52 14.98 19.40 -0.31
C ALA A 52 14.29 18.71 -1.50
N ASP A 53 14.91 17.67 -2.05
CA ASP A 53 14.34 16.84 -3.12
C ASP A 53 13.10 16.07 -2.64
N GLU A 54 13.09 15.59 -1.40
CA GLU A 54 11.90 14.96 -0.81
C GLU A 54 10.71 15.92 -0.65
N ILE A 55 10.97 17.17 -0.28
CA ILE A 55 9.94 18.21 -0.28
C ILE A 55 9.37 18.40 -1.69
N LEU A 56 10.20 18.44 -2.73
CA LEU A 56 9.73 18.59 -4.12
C LEU A 56 8.85 17.41 -4.54
N LYS A 57 9.21 16.17 -4.17
CA LYS A 57 8.40 14.98 -4.44
C LYS A 57 7.03 15.08 -3.78
N TYR A 58 6.96 15.54 -2.52
CA TYR A 58 5.70 15.79 -1.83
C TYR A 58 4.86 16.86 -2.51
N LEU A 59 5.45 18.01 -2.84
CA LEU A 59 4.74 19.10 -3.51
C LEU A 59 4.16 18.63 -4.86
N LYS A 60 4.87 17.76 -5.59
CA LYS A 60 4.38 17.18 -6.84
C LYS A 60 3.16 16.28 -6.65
N LEU A 61 3.14 15.46 -5.60
CA LEU A 61 2.02 14.57 -5.28
C LEU A 61 0.74 15.36 -4.97
N GLU A 62 0.88 16.47 -4.25
CA GLU A 62 -0.23 17.33 -3.86
C GLU A 62 -0.67 18.30 -4.97
N THR A 63 0.20 18.63 -5.93
CA THR A 63 -0.10 19.44 -7.13
C THR A 63 -0.35 18.55 -8.35
N GLN A 64 -1.59 18.08 -8.47
CA GLN A 64 -2.03 17.29 -9.62
C GLN A 64 -1.98 18.09 -10.95
N GLU A 65 -2.07 19.41 -10.88
CA GLU A 65 -1.98 20.33 -12.02
C GLU A 65 -0.82 21.35 -11.83
N PRO A 66 0.00 21.61 -12.87
CA PRO A 66 1.02 22.66 -12.82
C PRO A 66 0.42 24.03 -12.49
N GLY A 67 1.13 24.84 -11.71
CA GLY A 67 0.69 26.21 -11.36
C GLY A 67 -0.20 26.30 -10.11
N ARG A 68 -0.56 25.17 -9.48
CA ARG A 68 -1.33 25.17 -8.23
C ARG A 68 -0.42 25.35 -7.02
N SER A 69 -0.73 26.32 -6.15
CA SER A 69 -0.01 26.51 -4.89
C SER A 69 -0.58 25.64 -3.77
N ILE A 70 0.29 25.12 -2.92
CA ILE A 70 -0.06 24.40 -1.69
C ILE A 70 0.06 25.38 -0.53
N THR A 71 -1.07 25.65 0.12
CA THR A 71 -1.10 26.42 1.36
C THR A 71 -1.01 25.51 2.56
N CYS A 72 0.02 25.72 3.38
CA CYS A 72 0.20 25.11 4.68
C CYS A 72 -0.14 26.14 5.76
N SER A 73 -0.83 25.69 6.81
CA SER A 73 -1.12 26.51 7.99
C SER A 73 -0.68 25.77 9.23
N HIS A 74 -0.02 26.47 10.15
CA HIS A 74 0.31 25.97 11.47
C HIS A 74 -0.32 26.89 12.51
N SER A 75 -1.23 26.34 13.31
CA SER A 75 -1.89 27.02 14.42
C SER A 75 -1.40 26.45 15.74
N ILE A 76 -0.96 27.34 16.63
CA ILE A 76 -0.37 27.00 17.94
C ILE A 76 -1.40 26.30 18.86
N TYR A 77 -2.71 26.49 18.63
CA TYR A 77 -3.76 25.86 19.43
C TYR A 77 -4.00 24.37 19.12
N VAL A 78 -3.45 23.84 18.03
CA VAL A 78 -3.64 22.43 17.67
C VAL A 78 -2.84 21.53 18.62
N GLU A 79 -1.68 21.96 19.12
CA GLU A 79 -0.87 21.19 20.08
C GLU A 79 -1.56 21.03 21.45
N GLN A 80 -2.37 22.02 21.88
CA GLN A 80 -3.10 21.94 23.14
C GLN A 80 -4.38 21.09 23.07
N LEU A 81 -5.03 21.00 21.91
CA LEU A 81 -6.24 20.20 21.74
C LEU A 81 -5.97 18.68 21.69
N VAL A 82 -4.73 18.25 21.42
CA VAL A 82 -4.35 16.83 21.31
C VAL A 82 -4.17 16.16 22.68
N TYR A 83 -4.00 16.93 23.76
CA TYR A 83 -3.71 16.37 25.09
C TYR A 83 -4.92 16.21 26.02
N ASP A 84 -6.05 16.86 25.74
CA ASP A 84 -7.14 16.98 26.74
C ASP A 84 -8.37 16.11 26.51
N ASN A 85 -8.48 15.32 25.42
CA ASN A 85 -9.68 14.51 25.18
C ASN A 85 -9.36 13.02 25.02
N ASN A 86 -9.64 12.25 26.07
CA ASN A 86 -9.66 10.78 26.11
C ASN A 86 -10.82 10.14 25.30
N SER A 87 -11.32 10.80 24.26
CA SER A 87 -12.12 10.15 23.22
C SER A 87 -11.39 10.32 21.89
N PHE A 88 -11.04 9.18 21.29
CA PHE A 88 -10.35 9.11 20.00
C PHE A 88 -11.39 9.36 18.88
N ASP A 89 -12.09 10.49 18.94
CA ASP A 89 -12.97 10.92 17.86
C ASP A 89 -12.15 11.70 16.83
N GLU A 90 -12.34 11.27 15.59
CA GLU A 90 -11.74 11.72 14.34
C GLU A 90 -12.12 13.18 14.03
N ILE A 91 -11.69 14.15 14.86
CA ILE A 91 -11.89 15.57 14.61
C ILE A 91 -10.87 16.03 13.56
N SER A 92 -11.27 15.85 12.30
CA SER A 92 -10.83 16.55 11.08
C SER A 92 -9.67 17.54 11.27
N LEU A 93 -8.43 17.02 11.18
CA LEU A 93 -7.28 17.85 10.83
C LEU A 93 -7.59 18.48 9.47
N THR A 94 -7.97 19.76 9.46
CA THR A 94 -8.27 20.46 8.22
C THR A 94 -7.12 20.25 7.23
N LYS A 95 -7.43 20.05 5.93
CA LYS A 95 -6.46 19.69 4.88
C LYS A 95 -5.15 20.50 4.90
N LYS A 96 -5.21 21.76 5.37
CA LYS A 96 -4.08 22.68 5.53
C LYS A 96 -3.12 22.31 6.66
N HIS A 97 -3.62 21.78 7.78
CA HIS A 97 -2.80 21.32 8.91
C HIS A 97 -2.08 20.01 8.54
N LYS A 98 -2.76 19.10 7.86
CA LYS A 98 -2.15 17.86 7.34
C LYS A 98 -0.96 18.17 6.42
N ALA A 99 -1.08 19.20 5.58
CA ALA A 99 0.00 19.60 4.67
C ALA A 99 1.26 20.09 5.40
N TYR A 100 1.12 20.76 6.53
CA TYR A 100 2.25 21.23 7.34
C TYR A 100 3.03 20.05 7.95
N TYR A 101 2.34 19.10 8.58
CA TYR A 101 2.97 17.94 9.19
C TYR A 101 3.61 17.00 8.15
N ASN A 102 2.99 16.86 6.98
CA ASN A 102 3.60 16.14 5.87
C ASN A 102 4.90 16.81 5.42
N LEU A 103 4.95 18.14 5.30
CA LEU A 103 6.20 18.82 4.94
C LEU A 103 7.33 18.53 5.93
N LEU A 104 7.06 18.63 7.24
CA LEU A 104 8.05 18.29 8.28
C LEU A 104 8.55 16.86 8.14
N ALA A 105 7.65 15.92 7.87
CA ALA A 105 7.98 14.51 7.80
C ALA A 105 8.71 14.14 6.48
N TYR A 106 8.35 14.71 5.34
CA TYR A 106 9.12 14.51 4.10
C TYR A 106 10.50 15.16 4.19
N SER A 107 10.62 16.27 4.91
CA SER A 107 11.88 16.99 5.04
C SER A 107 12.74 16.52 6.21
N GLU A 108 12.37 15.47 6.94
CA GLU A 108 13.03 15.08 8.21
C GLU A 108 13.23 16.26 9.19
N SER A 109 12.37 17.29 9.13
CA SER A 109 12.53 18.48 9.96
C SER A 109 11.85 18.31 11.30
N SER A 110 12.57 18.60 12.38
CA SER A 110 12.04 18.56 13.75
C SER A 110 11.49 19.89 14.21
N THR A 111 11.79 20.98 13.51
CA THR A 111 11.33 22.31 13.86
C THR A 111 10.83 23.10 12.65
N TYR A 112 9.94 24.06 12.92
CA TYR A 112 9.51 25.06 11.93
C TYR A 112 10.68 25.82 11.33
N ASN A 113 11.71 26.14 12.12
CA ASN A 113 12.87 26.91 11.68
C ASN A 113 13.71 26.15 10.66
N GLU A 114 13.86 24.84 10.87
CA GLU A 114 14.57 23.95 9.95
C GLU A 114 13.81 23.79 8.63
N LEU A 115 12.49 23.57 8.70
CA LEU A 115 11.64 23.57 7.50
C LEU A 115 11.71 24.92 6.76
N LYS A 116 11.66 26.04 7.48
CA LYS A 116 11.80 27.39 6.90
C LYS A 116 13.16 27.57 6.22
N TYR A 117 14.24 26.99 6.76
CA TYR A 117 15.56 26.99 6.12
C TYR A 117 15.56 26.20 4.81
N LEU A 118 14.99 24.99 4.79
CA LEU A 118 14.90 24.16 3.58
C LEU A 118 14.03 24.80 2.49
N LEU A 119 12.90 25.40 2.87
CA LEU A 119 12.05 26.12 1.91
C LEU A 119 12.78 27.34 1.33
N LYS A 120 13.54 28.09 2.14
CA LYS A 120 14.39 29.18 1.64
C LYS A 120 15.49 28.67 0.71
N TYR A 121 16.07 27.50 0.99
CA TYR A 121 17.05 26.86 0.11
C TYR A 121 16.41 26.52 -1.25
N LEU A 122 15.24 25.90 -1.27
CA LEU A 122 14.49 25.57 -2.49
C LEU A 122 14.13 26.83 -3.30
N LYS A 123 13.69 27.91 -2.62
CA LYS A 123 13.44 29.20 -3.28
C LYS A 123 14.70 29.79 -3.89
N LYS A 124 15.84 29.74 -3.18
CA LYS A 124 17.13 30.23 -3.71
C LYS A 124 17.60 29.46 -4.94
N LYS A 125 17.24 28.17 -5.05
CA LYS A 125 17.48 27.32 -6.21
C LYS A 125 16.47 27.52 -7.34
N ASP A 126 15.50 28.41 -7.14
CA ASP A 126 14.41 28.68 -8.06
C ASP A 126 13.50 27.48 -8.30
N TYR A 127 13.44 26.52 -7.37
CA TYR A 127 12.60 25.32 -7.51
C TYR A 127 11.15 25.54 -7.03
N ILE A 128 10.97 26.52 -6.14
CA ILE A 128 9.66 26.90 -5.62
C ILE A 128 9.56 28.40 -5.47
N GLU A 129 8.34 28.92 -5.63
CA GLU A 129 7.95 30.23 -5.14
C GLU A 129 7.27 30.13 -3.77
N LEU A 130 7.51 31.14 -2.93
CA LEU A 130 7.01 31.19 -1.56
C LEU A 130 6.31 32.50 -1.27
N GLU A 131 5.11 32.39 -0.72
CA GLU A 131 4.40 33.48 -0.05
C GLU A 131 4.26 33.16 1.43
N TYR A 132 4.83 34.02 2.27
CA TYR A 132 4.71 33.94 3.72
C TYR A 132 3.64 34.90 4.21
N ASN A 133 2.77 34.40 5.09
CA ASN A 133 1.94 35.26 5.92
C ASN A 133 2.17 34.89 7.39
N GLU A 134 2.80 35.80 8.12
CA GLU A 134 3.24 35.63 9.51
C GLU A 134 2.29 36.38 10.45
N GLU A 135 1.06 35.88 10.58
CA GLU A 135 0.14 36.35 11.63
C GLU A 135 0.61 35.79 13.00
N PRO A 136 0.46 36.53 14.11
CA PRO A 136 1.01 36.17 15.42
C PRO A 136 0.62 34.77 15.92
N PHE A 137 -0.54 34.27 15.50
CA PHE A 137 -1.14 33.02 15.96
C PHE A 137 -1.40 32.01 14.83
N ASN A 138 -1.12 32.36 13.58
CA ASN A 138 -1.35 31.49 12.42
C ASN A 138 -0.26 31.71 11.36
N LYS A 139 0.68 30.77 11.29
CA LYS A 139 1.75 30.83 10.29
C LYS A 139 1.26 30.15 9.03
N LYS A 140 1.15 30.92 7.94
CA LYS A 140 0.75 30.41 6.63
C LYS A 140 1.93 30.47 5.68
N ILE A 141 2.24 29.34 5.05
CA ILE A 141 3.24 29.25 3.98
C ILE A 141 2.54 28.71 2.75
N SER A 142 2.57 29.45 1.66
CA SER A 142 2.15 28.94 0.36
C SER A 142 3.38 28.59 -0.47
N CYS A 143 3.43 27.38 -0.99
CA CYS A 143 4.50 26.89 -1.88
C CYS A 143 3.94 26.65 -3.29
N LEU A 144 4.63 27.13 -4.31
CA LEU A 144 4.30 26.89 -5.72
C LEU A 144 5.51 26.29 -6.44
N LEU A 145 5.35 25.18 -7.16
CA LEU A 145 6.43 24.61 -7.98
C LEU A 145 6.67 25.46 -9.23
N THR A 146 7.93 25.81 -9.47
CA THR A 146 8.40 26.51 -10.68
C THR A 146 8.76 25.50 -11.79
N VAL A 147 9.08 26.01 -12.98
CA VAL A 147 9.52 25.17 -14.12
C VAL A 147 10.81 24.42 -13.78
N GLU A 148 11.76 25.12 -13.16
CA GLU A 148 13.05 24.59 -12.72
C GLU A 148 12.89 23.50 -11.65
N GLY A 149 11.89 23.64 -10.76
CA GLY A 149 11.53 22.61 -9.79
C GLY A 149 11.04 21.31 -10.45
N TYR A 150 10.22 21.43 -11.50
CA TYR A 150 9.79 20.28 -12.30
C TYR A 150 10.95 19.61 -13.05
N ASP A 151 11.92 20.38 -13.53
CA ASP A 151 13.09 19.83 -14.20
C ASP A 151 14.05 19.13 -13.23
N ARG A 152 14.20 19.62 -11.99
CA ARG A 152 14.91 18.87 -10.93
C ARG A 152 14.20 17.54 -10.64
N LEU A 153 12.87 17.51 -10.57
CA LEU A 153 12.09 16.28 -10.36
C LEU A 153 12.33 15.23 -11.47
N LYS A 154 12.43 15.65 -12.74
CA LYS A 154 12.79 14.74 -13.84
C LYS A 154 14.19 14.17 -13.68
N LYS A 155 15.16 14.99 -13.26
CA LYS A 155 16.54 14.53 -13.02
C LYS A 155 16.60 13.52 -11.88
N ILE A 156 15.89 13.76 -10.79
CA ILE A 156 15.80 12.80 -9.66
C ILE A 156 15.25 11.44 -10.13
N GLN A 157 14.22 11.44 -10.99
CA GLN A 157 13.66 10.20 -11.56
C GLN A 157 14.64 9.45 -12.48
N GLN A 158 15.55 10.17 -13.14
CA GLN A 158 16.60 9.57 -13.95
C GLN A 158 17.75 9.04 -13.09
N GLU A 159 18.16 9.79 -12.07
CA GLU A 159 19.19 9.42 -11.09
C GLU A 159 18.78 8.13 -10.34
N THR A 160 17.53 8.03 -9.89
CA THR A 160 16.99 6.81 -9.22
C THR A 160 16.86 5.59 -10.14
N LYS A 161 16.64 5.79 -11.45
CA LYS A 161 16.70 4.70 -12.45
C LYS A 161 18.13 4.22 -12.71
N ILE A 162 19.10 5.12 -12.61
CA ILE A 162 20.52 4.77 -12.76
C ILE A 162 20.97 4.00 -11.51
N GLU A 163 20.65 4.46 -10.31
CA GLU A 163 21.01 3.78 -9.05
C GLU A 163 20.43 2.34 -8.98
N SER A 164 19.16 2.15 -9.32
CA SER A 164 18.53 0.81 -9.41
C SER A 164 19.09 -0.08 -10.53
N SER A 165 19.82 0.48 -11.50
CA SER A 165 20.56 -0.29 -12.51
C SER A 165 21.98 -0.67 -12.06
N THR A 166 22.64 0.15 -11.22
CA THR A 166 23.98 -0.12 -10.69
C THR A 166 24.01 -1.17 -9.58
N ASP A 167 22.92 -1.36 -8.83
CA ASP A 167 22.85 -2.38 -7.77
C ASP A 167 22.62 -3.81 -8.31
N MET A 168 22.33 -3.96 -9.61
CA MET A 168 22.20 -5.24 -10.32
C MET A 168 23.49 -5.70 -11.03
N ASP A 169 24.57 -4.91 -10.99
CA ASP A 169 25.84 -5.19 -11.68
C ASP A 169 26.84 -6.02 -10.84
N LYS A 170 26.38 -6.64 -9.75
CA LYS A 170 27.17 -7.63 -8.97
C LYS A 170 26.48 -8.98 -8.85
N MET A 171 25.84 -9.46 -9.91
CA MET A 171 25.71 -10.90 -10.16
C MET A 171 25.21 -11.13 -11.59
N GLN A 172 26.12 -11.03 -12.56
CA GLN A 172 25.93 -11.59 -13.88
C GLN A 172 26.93 -12.71 -14.07
N ASP A 173 26.42 -13.95 -14.05
CA ASP A 173 26.84 -14.92 -15.04
C ASP A 173 25.62 -15.69 -15.56
N THR A 174 25.59 -15.78 -16.88
CA THR A 174 24.77 -16.63 -17.76
C THR A 174 23.27 -16.34 -17.96
N THR A 175 23.00 -15.77 -19.16
CA THR A 175 21.98 -16.19 -20.17
C THR A 175 20.49 -16.03 -19.82
N ASP A 176 19.59 -15.53 -20.69
CA ASP A 176 19.59 -15.36 -22.14
C ASP A 176 18.65 -14.21 -22.53
N GLU A 177 18.97 -13.55 -23.62
CA GLU A 177 18.18 -12.49 -24.27
C GLU A 177 16.91 -13.07 -24.90
N ASN A 178 15.75 -12.50 -24.50
CA ASN A 178 14.46 -12.36 -25.20
C ASN A 178 13.29 -12.54 -24.23
N ARG A 179 12.85 -11.44 -23.59
CA ARG A 179 11.50 -11.38 -23.00
C ARG A 179 10.67 -10.40 -23.80
N VAL A 180 9.89 -10.97 -24.72
CA VAL A 180 8.60 -10.39 -25.11
C VAL A 180 7.76 -10.32 -23.83
N ASP A 181 7.19 -9.16 -23.54
CA ASP A 181 6.31 -8.92 -22.39
C ASP A 181 5.14 -9.92 -22.40
N ASN A 182 5.30 -11.02 -21.66
CA ASN A 182 4.20 -11.89 -21.27
C ASN A 182 4.01 -11.65 -19.77
N GLU A 183 3.23 -10.62 -19.42
CA GLU A 183 2.80 -10.41 -18.04
C GLU A 183 1.94 -11.62 -17.64
N ASN A 184 2.55 -12.60 -16.98
CA ASN A 184 1.82 -13.70 -16.38
C ASN A 184 0.91 -13.13 -15.28
N ILE A 185 -0.37 -13.51 -15.31
CA ILE A 185 -1.35 -13.11 -14.30
C ILE A 185 -0.92 -13.66 -12.95
N ARG A 186 -0.74 -12.75 -11.96
CA ARG A 186 -0.32 -13.09 -10.61
C ARG A 186 -1.53 -13.28 -9.70
N ILE A 187 -1.58 -14.42 -9.03
CA ILE A 187 -2.63 -14.74 -8.08
C ILE A 187 -2.06 -15.10 -6.72
N PHE A 188 -2.69 -14.63 -5.66
CA PHE A 188 -2.40 -15.05 -4.30
C PHE A 188 -3.49 -15.97 -3.78
N ILE A 189 -3.11 -17.10 -3.16
CA ILE A 189 -4.05 -18.06 -2.60
C ILE A 189 -4.09 -17.93 -1.07
N SER A 190 -5.16 -17.34 -0.55
CA SER A 190 -5.47 -17.28 0.87
C SER A 190 -6.28 -18.51 1.29
N TYR A 191 -5.80 -19.23 2.29
CA TYR A 191 -6.49 -20.37 2.88
C TYR A 191 -6.10 -20.54 4.35
N SER A 192 -6.84 -21.35 5.09
CA SER A 192 -6.53 -21.68 6.49
C SER A 192 -5.81 -23.02 6.58
N TRP A 193 -4.89 -23.14 7.53
CA TRP A 193 -4.19 -24.40 7.80
C TRP A 193 -5.08 -25.38 8.58
N ASP A 194 -6.08 -25.94 7.91
CA ASP A 194 -7.10 -26.78 8.54
C ASP A 194 -6.57 -28.17 8.89
N ASN A 195 -6.03 -28.87 7.89
CA ASN A 195 -5.42 -30.19 8.02
C ASN A 195 -4.54 -30.47 6.79
N GLU A 196 -3.74 -31.53 6.85
CA GLU A 196 -2.78 -31.87 5.79
C GLU A 196 -3.45 -32.16 4.44
N ASN A 197 -4.62 -32.81 4.45
CA ASN A 197 -5.38 -33.07 3.22
C ASN A 197 -5.83 -31.76 2.55
N HIS A 198 -6.24 -30.76 3.34
CA HIS A 198 -6.60 -29.45 2.83
C HIS A 198 -5.38 -28.69 2.29
N LYS A 199 -4.24 -28.71 2.99
CA LYS A 199 -2.99 -28.13 2.50
C LYS A 199 -2.56 -28.71 1.15
N GLN A 200 -2.64 -30.04 1.02
CA GLN A 200 -2.31 -30.73 -0.22
C GLN A 200 -3.32 -30.43 -1.34
N TRP A 201 -4.61 -30.30 -1.02
CA TRP A 201 -5.63 -29.89 -2.00
C TRP A 201 -5.36 -28.48 -2.54
N VAL A 202 -5.05 -27.53 -1.67
CA VAL A 202 -4.71 -26.15 -2.05
C VAL A 202 -3.44 -26.11 -2.89
N LYS A 203 -2.42 -26.87 -2.49
CA LYS A 203 -1.18 -27.02 -3.26
C LYS A 203 -1.45 -27.57 -4.67
N SER A 204 -2.27 -28.61 -4.78
CA SER A 204 -2.63 -29.22 -6.08
C SER A 204 -3.36 -28.23 -6.98
N LEU A 205 -4.25 -27.40 -6.42
CA LEU A 205 -4.91 -26.32 -7.15
C LEU A 205 -3.89 -25.28 -7.65
N ALA A 206 -2.95 -24.87 -6.80
CA ALA A 206 -1.91 -23.91 -7.13
C ALA A 206 -0.98 -24.44 -8.24
N GLU A 207 -0.52 -25.69 -8.14
CA GLU A 207 0.28 -26.36 -9.16
C GLU A 207 -0.45 -26.42 -10.50
N ARG A 208 -1.73 -26.76 -10.48
CA ARG A 208 -2.55 -26.80 -11.69
C ARG A 208 -2.67 -25.42 -12.34
N LEU A 209 -2.90 -24.36 -11.57
CA LEU A 209 -2.93 -22.98 -12.07
C LEU A 209 -1.59 -22.57 -12.70
N ARG A 210 -0.46 -22.95 -12.09
CA ARG A 210 0.88 -22.71 -12.66
C ARG A 210 1.13 -23.49 -13.95
N ASN A 211 0.68 -24.74 -14.03
CA ASN A 211 0.74 -25.53 -15.26
C ASN A 211 -0.09 -24.91 -16.40
N ASP A 212 -1.12 -24.14 -16.05
CA ASP A 212 -1.96 -23.38 -16.97
C ASP A 212 -1.45 -21.96 -17.27
N GLY A 213 -0.22 -21.63 -16.84
CA GLY A 213 0.44 -20.35 -17.14
C GLY A 213 0.09 -19.20 -16.21
N ILE A 214 -0.61 -19.47 -15.10
CA ILE A 214 -0.99 -18.46 -14.09
C ILE A 214 0.02 -18.51 -12.95
N GLU A 215 0.60 -17.36 -12.59
CA GLU A 215 1.59 -17.27 -11.52
C GLU A 215 0.89 -17.33 -10.15
N ALA A 216 0.70 -18.55 -9.64
CA ALA A 216 0.14 -18.78 -8.32
C ALA A 216 1.20 -18.66 -7.22
N ILE A 217 0.93 -17.79 -6.26
CA ILE A 217 1.72 -17.56 -5.05
C ILE A 217 1.07 -18.30 -3.88
N LEU A 218 1.86 -19.13 -3.20
CA LEU A 218 1.42 -19.99 -2.11
C LEU A 218 2.40 -19.90 -0.94
N ASP A 219 1.87 -19.75 0.27
CA ASP A 219 2.65 -19.69 1.51
C ASP A 219 3.57 -20.91 1.72
N GLN A 220 3.14 -22.10 1.29
CA GLN A 220 3.89 -23.36 1.40
C GLN A 220 5.21 -23.37 0.60
N TRP A 221 5.35 -22.47 -0.38
CA TRP A 221 6.56 -22.37 -1.20
C TRP A 221 7.45 -21.20 -0.80
N GLU A 222 6.84 -20.11 -0.34
CA GLU A 222 7.52 -18.82 -0.18
C GLU A 222 7.86 -18.49 1.27
N LEU A 223 7.20 -19.11 2.26
CA LEU A 223 7.47 -18.85 3.67
C LEU A 223 8.48 -19.85 4.25
N ALA A 224 9.49 -19.30 4.92
CA ALA A 224 10.47 -20.01 5.74
C ALA A 224 10.29 -19.69 7.24
N PRO A 225 10.79 -20.55 8.14
CA PRO A 225 10.80 -20.24 9.57
C PRO A 225 11.55 -18.94 9.86
N GLY A 226 10.88 -17.99 10.52
CA GLY A 226 11.41 -16.65 10.79
C GLY A 226 10.73 -15.54 9.97
N ASP A 227 10.01 -15.89 8.91
CA ASP A 227 9.29 -14.92 8.10
C ASP A 227 8.06 -14.37 8.81
N GLN A 228 7.77 -13.10 8.54
CA GLN A 228 6.57 -12.45 9.04
C GLN A 228 5.38 -12.79 8.13
N VAL A 229 4.62 -13.83 8.51
CA VAL A 229 3.39 -14.25 7.81
C VAL A 229 2.43 -13.09 7.52
N PRO A 230 2.19 -12.12 8.43
CA PRO A 230 1.32 -10.98 8.15
C PRO A 230 1.85 -10.09 7.01
N HIS A 231 3.16 -9.80 7.00
CA HIS A 231 3.79 -9.00 5.95
C HIS A 231 3.71 -9.70 4.59
N PHE A 232 3.95 -11.02 4.56
CA PHE A 232 3.80 -11.83 3.36
C PHE A 232 2.37 -11.78 2.81
N MET A 233 1.36 -11.89 3.68
CA MET A 233 -0.05 -11.79 3.26
C MET A 233 -0.37 -10.40 2.72
N GLU A 234 -0.01 -9.34 3.44
CA GLU A 234 -0.24 -7.94 3.02
C GLU A 234 0.36 -7.64 1.64
N LYS A 235 1.64 -8.02 1.46
CA LYS A 235 2.35 -7.86 0.20
C LYS A 235 1.63 -8.55 -0.95
N ASN A 236 1.31 -9.84 -0.79
CA ASN A 236 0.72 -10.62 -1.86
C ASN A 236 -0.74 -10.25 -2.15
N ILE A 237 -1.49 -9.82 -1.12
CA ILE A 237 -2.81 -9.23 -1.33
C ILE A 237 -2.69 -7.96 -2.17
N ARG A 238 -1.69 -7.10 -1.91
CA ARG A 238 -1.52 -5.84 -2.65
C ARG A 238 -1.05 -6.06 -4.08
N GLU A 239 -0.04 -6.89 -4.28
CA GLU A 239 0.68 -7.05 -5.55
C GLU A 239 0.00 -8.00 -6.54
N SER A 240 -0.87 -8.91 -6.08
CA SER A 240 -1.56 -9.85 -6.99
C SER A 240 -2.70 -9.19 -7.77
N ASP A 241 -2.92 -9.65 -9.00
CA ASP A 241 -4.06 -9.26 -9.83
C ASP A 241 -5.38 -9.79 -9.25
N HIS A 242 -5.32 -11.03 -8.75
CA HIS A 242 -6.43 -11.70 -8.08
C HIS A 242 -6.00 -12.34 -6.76
N VAL A 243 -6.93 -12.39 -5.81
CA VAL A 243 -6.77 -13.08 -4.54
C VAL A 243 -7.84 -14.16 -4.44
N LEU A 244 -7.42 -15.43 -4.46
CA LEU A 244 -8.31 -16.56 -4.25
C LEU A 244 -8.50 -16.77 -2.75
N ILE A 245 -9.74 -16.81 -2.31
CA ILE A 245 -10.09 -17.06 -0.91
C ILE A 245 -10.67 -18.46 -0.83
N ILE A 246 -9.90 -19.39 -0.27
CA ILE A 246 -10.29 -20.78 -0.15
C ILE A 246 -11.19 -20.93 1.08
N CYS A 247 -12.49 -21.00 0.80
CA CYS A 247 -13.55 -21.06 1.79
C CYS A 247 -13.76 -22.49 2.31
N THR A 248 -13.58 -22.65 3.62
CA THR A 248 -13.93 -23.83 4.42
C THR A 248 -14.66 -23.38 5.69
N SER A 249 -15.33 -24.28 6.40
CA SER A 249 -15.96 -23.96 7.69
C SER A 249 -14.96 -23.39 8.69
N SER A 250 -13.73 -23.92 8.75
CA SER A 250 -12.69 -23.41 9.66
C SER A 250 -12.18 -22.03 9.25
N TYR A 251 -12.02 -21.78 7.95
CA TYR A 251 -11.70 -20.43 7.44
C TYR A 251 -12.79 -19.43 7.84
N CYS A 252 -14.06 -19.79 7.65
CA CYS A 252 -15.21 -18.96 8.00
C CYS A 252 -15.28 -18.64 9.49
N GLU A 253 -15.14 -19.65 10.36
CA GLU A 253 -15.13 -19.48 11.81
C GLU A 253 -13.98 -18.57 12.25
N LYS A 254 -12.75 -18.82 11.77
CA LYS A 254 -11.59 -17.98 12.08
C LYS A 254 -11.84 -16.54 11.63
N SER A 255 -12.26 -16.34 10.38
CA SER A 255 -12.47 -15.02 9.82
C SER A 255 -13.59 -14.24 10.53
N ASN A 256 -14.71 -14.88 10.85
CA ASN A 256 -15.83 -14.25 11.55
C ASN A 256 -15.49 -13.96 13.02
N ASN A 257 -14.87 -14.89 13.75
CA ASN A 257 -14.50 -14.69 15.16
C ASN A 257 -13.39 -13.64 15.33
N ARG A 258 -12.48 -13.53 14.36
CA ARG A 258 -11.41 -12.52 14.36
C ARG A 258 -11.94 -11.10 14.12
N ARG A 259 -13.12 -10.96 13.50
CA ARG A 259 -13.85 -9.67 13.36
C ARG A 259 -14.28 -9.09 14.72
N ASP A 260 -14.49 -9.94 15.73
CA ASP A 260 -14.90 -9.54 17.08
C ASP A 260 -13.71 -9.20 18.01
N GLY A 261 -12.51 -9.01 17.45
CA GLY A 261 -11.38 -8.37 18.15
C GLY A 261 -10.32 -9.30 18.74
N VAL A 262 -10.26 -10.58 18.33
CA VAL A 262 -9.24 -11.53 18.80
C VAL A 262 -8.53 -12.21 17.61
N GLY A 263 -7.50 -11.54 17.08
CA GLY A 263 -6.54 -12.12 16.12
C GLY A 263 -6.20 -11.21 14.93
N TYR A 264 -4.89 -11.02 14.68
CA TYR A 264 -4.33 -10.02 13.76
C TYR A 264 -4.36 -10.43 12.27
N GLU A 265 -4.40 -11.73 11.97
CA GLU A 265 -4.08 -12.28 10.63
C GLU A 265 -5.16 -12.05 9.55
N ASP A 266 -6.45 -11.97 9.89
CA ASP A 266 -7.56 -11.87 8.89
C ASP A 266 -8.14 -10.45 8.72
N ASN A 267 -7.67 -9.50 9.53
CA ASN A 267 -8.13 -8.11 9.45
C ASN A 267 -7.68 -7.41 8.17
N VAL A 268 -6.54 -7.80 7.61
CA VAL A 268 -6.00 -7.25 6.36
C VAL A 268 -6.92 -7.53 5.17
N MET A 269 -7.38 -8.77 5.00
CA MET A 269 -8.27 -9.12 3.88
C MET A 269 -9.63 -8.46 4.01
N THR A 270 -10.22 -8.50 5.21
CA THR A 270 -11.52 -7.87 5.46
C THR A 270 -11.44 -6.36 5.26
N ALA A 271 -10.38 -5.71 5.72
CA ALA A 271 -10.15 -4.28 5.52
C ALA A 271 -9.96 -3.94 4.04
N GLU A 272 -9.09 -4.66 3.33
CA GLU A 272 -8.80 -4.42 1.91
C GLU A 272 -10.06 -4.61 1.03
N VAL A 273 -10.90 -5.61 1.33
CA VAL A 273 -12.14 -5.87 0.60
C VAL A 273 -13.23 -4.84 0.91
N CYS A 274 -13.28 -4.34 2.14
CA CYS A 274 -14.22 -3.29 2.56
C CYS A 274 -13.78 -1.89 2.10
N GLN A 275 -12.48 -1.65 1.94
CA GLN A 275 -11.92 -0.32 1.64
C GLN A 275 -11.71 -0.05 0.14
N LYS A 276 -11.50 -1.08 -0.70
CA LYS A 276 -11.25 -0.89 -2.14
C LYS A 276 -12.48 -1.11 -3.01
N GLU A 277 -12.69 -0.22 -3.98
CA GLU A 277 -13.73 -0.33 -5.03
C GLU A 277 -13.48 -1.49 -6.01
N ASN A 278 -12.30 -2.12 -6.00
CA ASN A 278 -11.97 -3.25 -6.87
C ASN A 278 -12.49 -4.59 -6.30
N HIS A 279 -13.80 -4.70 -6.13
CA HIS A 279 -14.45 -5.88 -5.55
C HIS A 279 -14.22 -7.19 -6.33
N ARG A 280 -13.76 -7.11 -7.58
CA ARG A 280 -13.49 -8.26 -8.48
C ARG A 280 -12.13 -8.91 -8.27
N LYS A 281 -11.23 -8.28 -7.52
CA LYS A 281 -9.92 -8.84 -7.16
C LYS A 281 -10.05 -10.08 -6.27
N PHE A 282 -11.02 -10.09 -5.35
CA PHE A 282 -11.22 -11.16 -4.39
C PHE A 282 -12.23 -12.19 -4.91
N ILE A 283 -11.77 -13.41 -5.13
CA ILE A 283 -12.55 -14.51 -5.70
C ILE A 283 -12.75 -15.59 -4.63
N PRO A 284 -13.97 -15.72 -4.06
CA PRO A 284 -14.28 -16.80 -3.13
C PRO A 284 -14.35 -18.14 -3.86
N VAL A 285 -13.68 -19.15 -3.33
CA VAL A 285 -13.62 -20.51 -3.83
C VAL A 285 -14.07 -21.46 -2.73
N LEU A 286 -15.24 -22.08 -2.89
CA LEU A 286 -15.74 -23.08 -1.93
C LEU A 286 -14.97 -24.39 -2.13
N ALA A 287 -14.11 -24.73 -1.17
CA ALA A 287 -13.30 -25.95 -1.22
C ALA A 287 -13.94 -27.13 -0.47
N LYS A 288 -14.77 -26.85 0.54
CA LYS A 288 -15.49 -27.88 1.31
C LYS A 288 -16.64 -27.27 2.11
N GLY A 289 -17.70 -28.04 2.30
CA GLY A 289 -18.85 -27.67 3.14
C GLY A 289 -19.92 -26.93 2.34
N SER A 290 -20.91 -26.39 3.04
CA SER A 290 -21.96 -25.60 2.39
C SER A 290 -21.58 -24.11 2.32
N ARG A 291 -22.20 -23.39 1.39
CA ARG A 291 -22.07 -21.92 1.29
C ARG A 291 -22.31 -21.21 2.64
N ALA A 292 -23.32 -21.65 3.39
CA ALA A 292 -23.71 -21.01 4.65
C ALA A 292 -22.66 -21.18 5.75
N GLU A 293 -21.91 -22.28 5.73
CA GLU A 293 -20.92 -22.61 6.75
C GLU A 293 -19.52 -22.11 6.37
N ALA A 294 -19.18 -22.13 5.09
CA ALA A 294 -17.80 -21.94 4.64
C ALA A 294 -17.48 -20.54 4.13
N ILE A 295 -18.49 -19.71 3.78
CA ILE A 295 -18.26 -18.35 3.28
C ILE A 295 -18.37 -17.34 4.44
N PRO A 296 -17.29 -16.58 4.74
CA PRO A 296 -17.31 -15.52 5.73
C PRO A 296 -18.40 -14.46 5.48
N SER A 297 -18.89 -13.86 6.57
CA SER A 297 -19.96 -12.87 6.54
C SER A 297 -19.68 -11.66 5.63
N TRP A 298 -18.42 -11.27 5.48
CA TRP A 298 -17.99 -10.14 4.65
C TRP A 298 -17.89 -10.47 3.15
N LEU A 299 -17.96 -11.75 2.78
CA LEU A 299 -18.09 -12.21 1.40
C LEU A 299 -19.54 -12.58 1.03
N ASN A 300 -20.49 -12.44 1.97
CA ASN A 300 -21.89 -12.69 1.65
C ASN A 300 -22.39 -11.78 0.53
N GLY A 301 -23.16 -12.37 -0.38
CA GLY A 301 -23.66 -11.68 -1.57
C GLY A 301 -22.68 -11.64 -2.75
N LYS A 302 -21.39 -11.97 -2.54
CA LYS A 302 -20.46 -12.13 -3.67
C LYS A 302 -20.70 -13.46 -4.40
N TYR A 303 -20.44 -13.42 -5.71
CA TYR A 303 -20.35 -14.61 -6.54
C TYR A 303 -19.12 -15.42 -6.11
N TYR A 304 -19.27 -16.73 -6.03
CA TYR A 304 -18.24 -17.67 -5.60
C TYR A 304 -18.18 -18.84 -6.58
N LEU A 305 -17.04 -19.50 -6.64
CA LEU A 305 -16.83 -20.69 -7.46
C LEU A 305 -16.85 -21.91 -6.55
N ASP A 306 -17.58 -22.95 -6.95
CA ASP A 306 -17.68 -24.20 -6.19
C ASP A 306 -16.73 -25.24 -6.75
N LEU A 307 -15.75 -25.65 -5.93
CA LEU A 307 -14.78 -26.71 -6.22
C LEU A 307 -14.85 -27.81 -5.13
N SER A 308 -15.96 -27.91 -4.40
CA SER A 308 -16.06 -28.69 -3.16
C SER A 308 -16.17 -30.21 -3.33
N THR A 309 -16.59 -30.68 -4.51
CA THR A 309 -16.74 -32.12 -4.81
C THR A 309 -16.09 -32.46 -6.14
N ASN A 310 -15.70 -33.74 -6.32
CA ASN A 310 -15.06 -34.20 -7.54
C ASN A 310 -15.94 -34.02 -8.78
N GLU A 311 -17.27 -34.12 -8.63
CA GLU A 311 -18.23 -33.94 -9.72
C GLU A 311 -18.29 -32.50 -10.23
N ILE A 312 -18.06 -31.52 -9.34
CA ILE A 312 -18.17 -30.09 -9.63
C ILE A 312 -16.80 -29.47 -9.90
N TYR A 313 -15.73 -30.04 -9.34
CA TYR A 313 -14.37 -29.50 -9.35
C TYR A 313 -13.90 -29.05 -10.73
N GLU A 314 -14.01 -29.90 -11.75
CA GLU A 314 -13.54 -29.58 -13.10
C GLU A 314 -14.30 -28.40 -13.72
N ARG A 315 -15.62 -28.34 -13.52
CA ARG A 315 -16.44 -27.24 -14.01
C ARG A 315 -16.08 -25.93 -13.31
N GLY A 316 -15.96 -25.97 -11.98
CA GLY A 316 -15.58 -24.81 -11.18
C GLY A 316 -14.17 -24.33 -11.49
N TYR A 317 -13.22 -25.24 -11.73
CA TYR A 317 -11.86 -24.93 -12.12
C TYR A 317 -11.78 -24.24 -13.49
N LEU A 318 -12.49 -24.75 -14.50
CA LEU A 318 -12.51 -24.11 -15.82
C LEU A 318 -13.11 -22.70 -15.76
N GLU A 319 -14.11 -22.49 -14.92
CA GLU A 319 -14.70 -21.16 -14.69
C GLU A 319 -13.72 -20.23 -13.94
N LEU A 320 -12.99 -20.76 -12.95
CA LEU A 320 -11.90 -20.04 -12.27
C LEU A 320 -10.84 -19.60 -13.27
N LYS A 321 -10.32 -20.53 -14.09
CA LYS A 321 -9.31 -20.26 -15.10
C LYS A 321 -9.73 -19.16 -16.06
N ARG A 322 -10.94 -19.27 -16.63
CA ARG A 322 -11.50 -18.24 -17.52
C ARG A 322 -11.64 -16.88 -16.83
N THR A 323 -12.02 -16.89 -15.56
CA THR A 323 -12.15 -15.67 -14.76
C THR A 323 -10.81 -14.97 -14.59
N LEU A 324 -9.76 -15.74 -14.27
CA LEU A 324 -8.40 -15.24 -14.09
C LEU A 324 -7.79 -14.72 -15.40
N LEU A 325 -7.99 -15.44 -16.50
CA LEU A 325 -7.50 -15.05 -17.84
C LEU A 325 -8.33 -13.94 -18.51
N GLY A 326 -9.40 -13.46 -17.88
CA GLY A 326 -10.28 -12.44 -18.47
C GLY A 326 -11.15 -12.93 -19.63
N GLU A 327 -11.21 -14.24 -19.88
CA GLU A 327 -11.96 -14.89 -20.94
C GLU A 327 -13.46 -15.00 -20.59
N ARG A 328 -14.16 -13.86 -20.57
CA ARG A 328 -15.61 -13.83 -20.33
C ARG A 328 -16.39 -13.90 -21.65
N PRO A 329 -17.53 -14.61 -21.67
CA PRO A 329 -18.41 -14.59 -22.84
C PRO A 329 -18.88 -13.15 -23.12
N THR A 330 -18.53 -12.62 -24.29
CA THR A 330 -19.01 -11.31 -24.74
C THR A 330 -20.50 -11.37 -25.00
N ALA A 331 -21.26 -10.43 -24.43
CA ALA A 331 -22.68 -10.33 -24.70
C ALA A 331 -22.93 -10.17 -26.22
N PRO A 332 -23.85 -10.94 -26.81
CA PRO A 332 -24.20 -10.77 -28.22
C PRO A 332 -24.74 -9.35 -28.45
N PRO A 333 -24.54 -8.77 -29.65
CA PRO A 333 -24.93 -7.40 -29.93
C PRO A 333 -26.44 -7.19 -29.79
N VAL A 334 -26.84 -6.08 -29.19
CA VAL A 334 -28.26 -5.72 -29.04
C VAL A 334 -28.85 -5.39 -30.41
N ARG A 335 -29.84 -6.16 -30.85
CA ARG A 335 -30.57 -5.90 -32.10
C ARG A 335 -31.34 -4.57 -31.95
N ARG A 336 -31.07 -3.58 -32.80
CA ARG A 336 -31.86 -2.33 -32.83
C ARG A 336 -33.31 -2.68 -33.21
N ARG A 337 -34.28 -2.26 -32.40
CA ARG A 337 -35.68 -2.23 -32.81
C ARG A 337 -35.81 -1.20 -33.94
N SER A 338 -36.25 -1.65 -35.11
CA SER A 338 -36.72 -0.74 -36.15
C SER A 338 -37.90 0.06 -35.59
N ALA A 339 -37.77 1.38 -35.57
CA ALA A 339 -38.91 2.25 -35.34
C ALA A 339 -39.86 2.05 -36.53
N ASN A 340 -40.97 1.35 -36.30
CA ASN A 340 -42.05 1.32 -37.28
C ASN A 340 -42.61 2.75 -37.34
N GLY A 341 -42.45 3.38 -38.50
CA GLY A 341 -43.11 4.63 -38.87
C GLY A 341 -44.56 4.43 -39.24
#